data_AF-A0A938ZYJ1-F1
#
_entry.id   AF-A0A938ZYJ1-F1
#
_cell.length_a   1.000
_cell.length_b   1.000
_cell.length_c   1.000
_cell.angle_alpha   90.00
_cell.angle_beta   90.00
_cell.angle_gamma   90.00
#
_symmetry.space_group_name_H-M   'P 1'
#
loop_
_entity.id
_entity.type
_entity.pdbx_description
1 polymer ?
#
loop_
_entity_poly.entity_id
_entity_poly.type
_entity_poly.pdbx_seq_one_letter_code
_entity_poly.pdbx_strand_id
1 'polypeptide(L)'
;MIKKQIILPTLLLATILIGGMTGCSSSKSPDVSQGNDSGTKVSDTSVPNSPAANTPERAQKREEVRKQVEAVLTPDQVKELSTKLQQGEKMRKAVLSLNLTAEQKTKIQDIFKTAYPHRKGKSQDNS
;
A
#
# COMPACT_ATOMS: atom_id res chain seq x y z
N MET A 1 25.17 -41.09 19.02
CA MET A 1 25.04 -39.61 19.10
C MET A 1 26.00 -38.98 18.12
N ILE A 2 25.51 -38.38 17.04
CA ILE A 2 26.35 -37.73 16.00
C ILE A 2 25.94 -36.26 15.95
N LYS A 3 26.83 -35.37 16.41
CA LYS A 3 26.68 -33.90 16.36
C LYS A 3 26.91 -33.44 14.92
N LYS A 4 25.88 -32.86 14.30
CA LYS A 4 26.02 -32.14 13.02
C LYS A 4 26.48 -30.71 13.31
N GLN A 5 27.73 -30.40 13.00
CA GLN A 5 28.23 -29.03 12.99
C GLN A 5 27.83 -28.36 11.67
N ILE A 6 27.06 -27.28 11.76
CA ILE A 6 26.68 -26.45 10.61
C ILE A 6 27.60 -25.23 10.64
N ILE A 7 28.48 -25.15 9.65
CA ILE A 7 29.40 -24.04 9.41
C ILE A 7 28.57 -22.93 8.73
N LEU A 8 28.39 -21.79 9.39
CA LEU A 8 27.80 -20.60 8.79
C LEU A 8 28.88 -19.83 8.00
N PRO A 9 28.69 -19.53 6.70
CA PRO A 9 29.50 -18.53 6.04
C PRO A 9 28.96 -17.14 6.40
N THR A 10 29.76 -16.39 7.15
CA THR A 10 29.64 -14.95 7.35
C THR A 10 29.70 -14.23 6.01
N LEU A 11 28.58 -13.66 5.57
CA LEU A 11 28.49 -12.87 4.35
C LEU A 11 28.73 -11.38 4.69
N LEU A 12 29.73 -10.84 4.00
CA LEU A 12 30.43 -9.59 4.24
C LEU A 12 29.55 -8.38 3.90
N LEU A 13 29.43 -7.43 4.83
CA LEU A 13 28.74 -6.14 4.64
C LEU A 13 29.52 -5.28 3.61
N ALA A 14 28.90 -4.98 2.47
CA ALA A 14 29.36 -3.95 1.55
C ALA A 14 28.40 -2.75 1.62
N THR A 15 28.81 -1.71 2.33
CA THR A 15 28.17 -0.39 2.33
C THR A 15 28.51 0.33 1.03
N ILE A 16 27.49 0.60 0.20
CA ILE A 16 27.62 1.53 -0.92
C ILE A 16 26.70 2.74 -0.65
N LEU A 17 27.33 3.87 -0.37
CA LEU A 17 26.75 5.22 -0.43
C LEU A 17 26.65 5.64 -1.90
N ILE A 18 25.44 5.90 -2.40
CA ILE A 18 25.26 6.71 -3.62
C ILE A 18 24.16 7.73 -3.33
N GLY A 19 24.59 8.99 -3.24
CA GLY A 19 23.73 10.16 -3.22
C GLY A 19 23.14 10.46 -4.60
N GLY A 20 22.01 11.16 -4.57
CA GLY A 20 21.38 11.73 -5.74
C GLY A 20 20.28 12.69 -5.30
N MET A 21 20.59 13.98 -5.30
CA MET A 21 19.64 15.05 -5.04
C MET A 21 18.75 15.16 -6.29
N THR A 22 17.46 14.81 -6.18
CA THR A 22 16.51 15.11 -7.27
C THR A 22 16.13 16.58 -7.17
N GLY A 23 16.68 17.38 -8.07
CA GLY A 23 16.32 18.78 -8.24
C GLY A 23 14.85 18.95 -8.63
N CYS A 24 14.21 19.95 -8.04
CA CYS A 24 12.89 20.41 -8.45
C CYS A 24 13.00 21.16 -9.78
N SER A 25 12.59 20.53 -10.88
CA SER A 25 12.29 21.24 -12.12
C SER A 25 10.90 21.88 -12.00
N SER A 26 10.89 23.17 -11.70
CA SER A 26 9.72 24.05 -11.79
C SER A 26 9.50 24.41 -13.26
N SER A 27 8.62 23.67 -13.93
CA SER A 27 8.22 23.97 -15.31
C SER A 27 7.13 25.04 -15.30
N LYS A 28 7.55 26.26 -15.62
CA LYS A 28 6.71 27.43 -15.92
C LYS A 28 5.84 27.13 -17.16
N SER A 29 4.55 27.47 -17.07
CA SER A 29 3.54 27.39 -18.15
C SER A 29 3.95 28.11 -19.44
N PRO A 30 3.34 27.75 -20.58
CA PRO A 30 2.92 28.73 -21.57
C PRO A 30 1.43 29.07 -21.36
N ASP A 31 1.21 30.37 -21.24
CA ASP A 31 -0.04 31.08 -21.48
C ASP A 31 -0.50 30.84 -22.93
N VAL A 32 -1.76 30.41 -23.12
CA VAL A 32 -2.49 30.66 -24.36
C VAL A 32 -3.87 31.16 -23.97
N SER A 33 -4.11 32.42 -24.29
CA SER A 33 -5.38 33.10 -24.08
C SER A 33 -6.40 32.70 -25.14
N GLN A 34 -7.65 32.56 -24.67
CA GLN A 34 -8.87 33.10 -25.30
C GLN A 34 -9.62 32.22 -26.31
N GLY A 35 -10.56 31.46 -25.76
CA GLY A 35 -11.83 31.12 -26.40
C GLY A 35 -12.95 31.34 -25.39
N ASN A 36 -13.63 32.48 -25.47
CA ASN A 36 -14.86 32.76 -24.73
C ASN A 36 -15.95 31.84 -25.30
N ASP A 37 -16.66 31.07 -24.47
CA ASP A 37 -18.09 31.27 -24.21
C ASP A 37 -18.66 30.18 -23.28
N SER A 38 -19.68 30.57 -22.52
CA SER A 38 -20.69 29.73 -21.90
C SER A 38 -20.35 28.91 -20.63
N GLY A 39 -20.67 29.53 -19.49
CA GLY A 39 -21.52 28.85 -18.51
C GLY A 39 -20.86 28.37 -17.22
N THR A 40 -21.53 28.70 -16.12
CA THR A 40 -21.36 28.15 -14.76
C THR A 40 -20.11 28.57 -13.96
N LYS A 41 -20.35 29.55 -13.10
CA LYS A 41 -19.61 29.85 -11.87
C LYS A 41 -19.62 28.61 -10.97
N VAL A 42 -18.56 27.81 -10.99
CA VAL A 42 -18.34 26.71 -10.04
C VAL A 42 -17.04 26.94 -9.28
N SER A 43 -17.25 27.42 -8.06
CA SER A 43 -16.59 27.02 -6.82
C SER A 43 -15.09 26.75 -6.88
N ASP A 44 -14.34 27.68 -6.31
CA ASP A 44 -13.14 27.41 -5.53
C ASP A 44 -13.47 26.39 -4.42
N THR A 45 -13.54 25.12 -4.78
CA THR A 45 -13.30 24.03 -3.85
C THR A 45 -11.92 23.54 -4.17
N SER A 46 -10.93 24.18 -3.53
CA SER A 46 -9.67 23.54 -3.22
C SER A 46 -10.00 22.22 -2.53
N VAL A 47 -10.15 21.16 -3.33
CA VAL A 47 -10.04 19.79 -2.86
C VAL A 47 -8.75 19.81 -2.04
N PRO A 48 -8.77 19.57 -0.72
CA PRO A 48 -7.53 19.26 -0.09
C PRO A 48 -7.16 17.92 -0.71
N ASN A 49 -6.25 17.98 -1.69
CA ASN A 49 -5.33 16.91 -2.00
C ASN A 49 -4.61 16.62 -0.68
N SER A 50 -5.29 15.94 0.24
CA SER A 50 -4.67 15.44 1.44
C SER A 50 -3.62 14.46 0.92
N PRO A 51 -2.32 14.73 1.17
CA PRO A 51 -1.31 13.73 0.90
C PRO A 51 -1.78 12.45 1.58
N ALA A 52 -1.52 11.30 0.98
CA ALA A 52 -1.65 10.03 1.68
C ALA A 52 -0.70 10.05 2.89
N ALA A 53 -1.09 10.73 3.96
CA ALA A 53 -0.31 10.86 5.16
C ALA A 53 -0.26 9.47 5.75
N ASN A 54 0.94 8.90 5.76
CA ASN A 54 1.26 7.67 6.44
C ASN A 54 1.14 7.92 7.94
N THR A 55 -0.09 8.05 8.45
CA THR A 55 -0.29 8.20 9.88
C THR A 55 0.18 6.91 10.57
N PRO A 56 0.84 7.00 11.73
CA PRO A 56 1.26 5.82 12.48
C PRO A 56 0.10 4.83 12.73
N GLU A 57 -1.10 5.34 13.01
CA GLU A 57 -2.32 4.55 13.18
C GLU A 57 -2.64 3.70 11.94
N ARG A 58 -2.51 4.28 10.73
CA ARG A 58 -2.76 3.54 9.49
C ARG A 58 -1.68 2.48 9.24
N ALA A 59 -0.44 2.72 9.64
CA ALA A 59 0.64 1.74 9.54
C ALA A 59 0.39 0.56 10.50
N GLN A 60 0.03 0.85 11.76
CA GLN A 60 -0.32 -0.17 12.76
C GLN A 60 -1.49 -1.03 12.28
N LYS A 61 -2.57 -0.40 11.80
CA LYS A 61 -3.72 -1.12 11.26
C LYS A 61 -3.37 -2.02 10.07
N ARG A 62 -2.46 -1.59 9.19
CA ARG A 62 -1.99 -2.43 8.07
C ARG A 62 -1.21 -3.63 8.58
N GLU A 63 -0.38 -3.45 9.59
CA GLU A 63 0.41 -4.51 10.20
C GLU A 63 -0.47 -5.54 10.93
N GLU A 64 -1.48 -5.09 11.65
CA GLU A 64 -2.47 -5.97 12.28
C GLU A 64 -3.22 -6.82 11.25
N VAL A 65 -3.69 -6.19 10.16
CA VAL A 65 -4.34 -6.90 9.05
C VAL A 65 -3.40 -7.90 8.41
N ARG A 66 -2.12 -7.53 8.24
CA ARG A 66 -1.11 -8.43 7.69
C ARG A 66 -0.97 -9.69 8.55
N LYS A 67 -0.83 -9.54 9.87
CA LYS A 67 -0.73 -10.67 10.81
C LYS A 67 -1.97 -11.58 10.77
N GLN A 68 -3.17 -11.00 10.69
CA GLN A 68 -4.40 -11.78 10.57
C GLN A 68 -4.46 -12.58 9.26
N VAL A 69 -4.00 -11.99 8.16
CA VAL A 69 -3.91 -12.72 6.88
C VAL A 69 -2.86 -13.82 6.95
N GLU A 70 -1.66 -13.54 7.48
CA GLU A 70 -0.58 -14.54 7.60
C GLU A 70 -1.00 -15.75 8.44
N ALA A 71 -1.85 -15.56 9.47
CA ALA A 71 -2.39 -16.65 10.28
C ALA A 71 -3.33 -17.61 9.51
N VAL A 72 -3.85 -17.20 8.35
CA VAL A 72 -4.72 -18.02 7.48
C VAL A 72 -3.91 -18.70 6.36
N LEU A 73 -2.68 -18.25 6.12
CA LEU A 73 -1.82 -18.74 5.07
C LEU A 73 -0.93 -19.90 5.53
N THR A 74 -0.47 -20.71 4.58
CA THR A 74 0.60 -21.68 4.83
C THR A 74 1.95 -20.96 4.92
N PRO A 75 2.97 -21.58 5.56
CA PRO A 75 4.29 -20.97 5.66
C PRO A 75 4.91 -20.56 4.33
N ASP A 76 4.67 -21.33 3.26
CA ASP A 76 5.20 -21.01 1.93
C ASP A 76 4.45 -19.86 1.26
N GLN A 77 3.12 -19.77 1.45
CA GLN A 77 2.32 -18.62 1.02
C GLN A 77 2.72 -17.33 1.76
N VAL A 78 3.10 -17.42 3.04
CA VAL A 78 3.61 -16.27 3.81
C VAL A 78 4.93 -15.75 3.23
N LYS A 79 5.85 -16.66 2.84
CA LYS A 79 7.10 -16.26 2.17
C LYS A 79 6.83 -15.55 0.85
N GLU A 80 5.95 -16.12 0.02
CA GLU A 80 5.58 -15.51 -1.27
C GLU A 80 4.92 -14.14 -1.09
N LEU A 81 4.01 -14.02 -0.12
CA LEU A 81 3.39 -12.75 0.26
C LEU A 81 4.45 -11.72 0.67
N SER A 82 5.38 -12.09 1.55
CA SER A 82 6.45 -11.19 2.00
C SER A 82 7.31 -10.70 0.84
N THR A 83 7.68 -11.59 -0.09
CA THR A 83 8.44 -11.23 -1.30
C THR A 83 7.69 -10.22 -2.15
N LYS A 84 6.40 -10.45 -2.41
CA LYS A 84 5.56 -9.53 -3.19
C LYS A 84 5.41 -8.16 -2.53
N LEU A 85 5.28 -8.12 -1.21
CA LEU A 85 5.22 -6.87 -0.45
C LEU A 85 6.57 -6.11 -0.52
N GLN A 86 7.70 -6.81 -0.42
CA GLN A 86 9.03 -6.21 -0.57
C GLN A 86 9.26 -5.65 -1.99
N GLN A 87 8.67 -6.28 -3.00
CA GLN A 87 8.64 -5.79 -4.39
C GLN A 87 7.70 -4.59 -4.59
N GLY A 88 6.99 -4.15 -3.54
CA GLY A 88 6.10 -2.99 -3.58
C GLY A 88 4.66 -3.30 -4.01
N GLU A 89 4.29 -4.58 -4.14
CA GLU A 89 2.90 -4.94 -4.38
C GLU A 89 2.01 -4.49 -3.20
N LYS A 90 0.78 -4.07 -3.51
CA LYS A 90 -0.20 -3.75 -2.48
C LYS A 90 -0.71 -5.04 -1.84
N MET A 91 -0.88 -5.04 -0.51
CA MET A 91 -1.34 -6.20 0.28
C MET A 91 -2.49 -6.99 -0.38
N ARG A 92 -3.58 -6.32 -0.75
CA ARG A 92 -4.74 -7.02 -1.36
C ARG A 92 -4.38 -7.68 -2.69
N LYS A 93 -3.56 -7.04 -3.53
CA LYS A 93 -3.12 -7.60 -4.82
C LYS A 93 -2.19 -8.79 -4.60
N ALA A 94 -1.21 -8.64 -3.70
CA ALA A 94 -0.25 -9.68 -3.39
C ALA A 94 -0.96 -10.95 -2.89
N VAL A 95 -1.89 -10.81 -1.94
CA VAL A 95 -2.65 -11.94 -1.40
C VAL A 95 -3.51 -12.63 -2.46
N LEU A 96 -4.19 -11.87 -3.33
CA LEU A 96 -5.04 -12.44 -4.39
C LEU A 96 -4.23 -13.18 -5.47
N SER A 97 -2.93 -12.87 -5.61
CA SER A 97 -2.05 -13.55 -6.55
C SER A 97 -1.47 -14.86 -6.03
N LEU A 98 -1.69 -15.19 -4.75
CA LEU A 98 -1.27 -16.46 -4.17
C LEU A 98 -2.22 -17.59 -4.58
N ASN A 99 -1.71 -18.82 -4.54
CA ASN A 99 -2.50 -20.04 -4.72
C ASN A 99 -3.36 -20.34 -3.49
N LEU A 100 -4.40 -19.54 -3.24
CA LEU A 100 -5.29 -19.64 -2.08
C LEU A 100 -6.39 -20.70 -2.29
N THR A 101 -6.71 -21.46 -1.22
CA THR A 101 -7.92 -22.30 -1.19
C THR A 101 -9.18 -21.45 -1.08
N ALA A 102 -10.35 -22.04 -1.39
CA ALA A 102 -11.63 -21.34 -1.27
C ALA A 102 -11.92 -20.86 0.16
N GLU A 103 -11.55 -21.67 1.15
CA GLU A 103 -11.71 -21.34 2.56
C GLU A 103 -10.80 -20.17 2.97
N GLN A 104 -9.53 -20.18 2.54
CA GLN A 104 -8.58 -19.09 2.77
C GLN A 104 -9.07 -17.78 2.15
N LYS A 105 -9.55 -17.84 0.89
CA LYS A 105 -10.12 -16.67 0.20
C LYS A 105 -11.25 -16.03 0.99
N THR A 106 -12.16 -16.84 1.51
CA THR A 106 -13.31 -16.39 2.30
C THR A 106 -12.85 -15.69 3.59
N LYS A 107 -12.01 -16.37 4.38
CA LYS A 107 -11.47 -15.82 5.64
C LYS A 107 -10.72 -14.49 5.43
N ILE A 108 -9.89 -14.43 4.40
CA ILE A 108 -9.12 -13.22 4.04
C ILE A 108 -10.04 -12.08 3.59
N GLN A 109 -11.08 -12.40 2.82
CA GLN A 109 -12.04 -11.40 2.38
C GLN A 109 -12.75 -10.76 3.58
N ASP A 110 -13.10 -11.56 4.59
CA ASP A 110 -13.78 -11.08 5.79
C ASP A 110 -12.84 -10.25 6.69
N ILE A 111 -11.56 -10.63 6.79
CA ILE A 111 -10.52 -9.79 7.42
C ILE A 111 -10.49 -8.41 6.75
N PHE A 112 -10.48 -8.36 5.41
CA PHE A 112 -10.44 -7.08 4.70
C PHE A 112 -11.71 -6.25 4.83
N LYS A 113 -12.89 -6.88 4.83
CA LYS A 113 -14.17 -6.17 5.05
C LYS A 113 -14.22 -5.56 6.44
N THR A 114 -13.82 -6.33 7.46
CA THR A 114 -13.80 -5.90 8.86
C THR A 114 -12.79 -4.77 9.06
N ALA A 115 -11.59 -4.90 8.48
CA ALA A 115 -10.57 -3.88 8.60
C ALA A 115 -10.90 -2.60 7.84
N TYR A 116 -11.54 -2.69 6.67
CA TYR A 116 -11.83 -1.54 5.82
C TYR A 116 -13.31 -1.53 5.45
N PRO A 117 -14.19 -1.20 6.41
CA PRO A 117 -15.60 -1.05 6.10
C PRO A 117 -15.73 0.03 5.03
N HIS A 118 -16.47 -0.28 3.97
CA HIS A 118 -16.83 0.73 2.98
C HIS A 118 -17.60 1.83 3.71
N ARG A 119 -17.00 3.01 3.83
CA ARG A 119 -17.75 4.22 4.17
C ARG A 119 -18.65 4.51 2.97
N LYS A 120 -19.86 3.94 2.94
CA LYS A 120 -20.96 4.50 2.15
C LYS A 120 -21.09 5.95 2.61
N GLY A 121 -21.10 6.87 1.65
CA GLY A 121 -20.90 8.29 1.88
C GLY A 121 -21.72 8.83 3.06
N LYS A 122 -21.04 9.50 3.98
CA LYS A 122 -21.65 10.63 4.68
C LYS A 122 -21.73 11.77 3.66
N SER A 123 -22.64 11.68 2.71
CA SER A 123 -23.28 12.88 2.17
C SER A 123 -24.26 13.30 3.25
N GLN A 124 -23.73 13.97 4.28
CA GLN A 124 -24.56 14.53 5.34
C GLN A 124 -25.32 15.70 4.74
N ASP A 125 -26.61 15.47 4.55
CA ASP A 125 -27.74 16.41 4.64
C ASP A 125 -27.32 17.86 4.95
N ASN A 126 -27.31 18.70 3.92
CA ASN A 126 -27.58 20.13 4.04
C ASN A 126 -28.88 20.38 3.27
N SER A 127 -30.01 20.37 3.97
CA SER A 127 -31.27 21.02 3.55
C SER A 127 -31.56 22.15 4.50
#